data_AF-A0A523PSE0-F1
#
_entry.id   AF-A0A523PSE0-F1
#
_cell.length_a   1.000
_cell.length_b   1.000
_cell.length_c   1.000
_cell.angle_alpha   90.00
_cell.angle_beta   90.00
_cell.angle_gamma   90.00
#
_symmetry.space_group_name_H-M   'P 1'
#
loop_
_entity.id
_entity.type
_entity.pdbx_description
1 polymer ?
#
loop_
_entity_poly.entity_id
_entity_poly.type
_entity_poly.pdbx_seq_one_letter_code
_entity_poly.pdbx_strand_id
1 'polypeptide(L)'
;MKTLICPRCGCSLVRLGVSKEESAAYTYNGEEYRFCCQGCADLFVTDPETHLQRTKDMVVCPTCLAEKLPQSTFAFEHAGQEIPYCGCPLCQEGFEKDPDYYIKRLAGTIPSEGVVGHDGGSVRPQ
;
A
#
# COMPACT_ATOMS: atom_id res chain seq x y z
N MET A 1 -11.57 -0.86 4.43
CA MET A 1 -10.50 0.17 4.33
C MET A 1 -9.85 0.07 2.95
N LYS A 2 -9.56 1.20 2.29
CA LYS A 2 -8.90 1.20 0.97
C LYS A 2 -7.47 1.71 1.14
N THR A 3 -6.50 0.82 1.03
CA THR A 3 -5.08 1.18 1.08
C THR A 3 -4.72 1.98 -0.17
N LEU A 4 -3.96 3.07 0.01
CA LEU A 4 -3.47 3.86 -1.12
C LEU A 4 -2.34 3.09 -1.82
N ILE A 5 -2.57 2.71 -3.07
CA ILE A 5 -1.61 2.04 -3.94
C ILE A 5 -1.31 2.96 -5.11
N CYS A 6 -0.04 3.16 -5.41
CA CYS A 6 0.40 3.91 -6.57
C CYS A 6 0.05 3.14 -7.86
N PRO A 7 -0.84 3.63 -8.73
CA PRO A 7 -1.27 2.90 -9.92
C PRO A 7 -0.15 2.61 -10.92
N ARG A 8 0.91 3.44 -10.90
CA ARG A 8 2.05 3.29 -11.79
C ARG A 8 2.94 2.12 -11.39
N CYS A 9 3.42 2.11 -10.14
CA CYS A 9 4.41 1.14 -9.67
C CYS A 9 3.82 -0.01 -8.85
N GLY A 10 2.55 0.07 -8.46
CA GLY A 10 1.88 -0.93 -7.64
C GLY A 10 2.31 -0.94 -6.18
N CYS A 11 3.23 -0.06 -5.76
CA CYS A 11 3.62 0.03 -4.36
C CYS A 11 2.57 0.79 -3.54
N SER A 12 2.26 0.24 -2.37
CA SER A 12 1.44 0.93 -1.39
C SER A 12 2.20 2.10 -0.77
N LEU A 13 1.52 3.23 -0.60
CA LEU A 13 2.13 4.45 -0.06
C LEU A 13 2.66 4.22 1.36
N VAL A 14 1.90 3.48 2.17
CA VAL A 14 2.32 3.03 3.50
C VAL A 14 3.59 2.18 3.46
N ARG A 15 3.79 1.31 2.45
CA ARG A 15 5.05 0.56 2.33
C ARG A 15 6.25 1.48 2.12
N LEU A 16 6.04 2.61 1.44
CA LEU A 16 7.08 3.59 1.13
C LEU A 16 7.21 4.68 2.20
N GLY A 17 6.38 4.67 3.25
CA GLY A 17 6.34 5.75 4.25
C GLY A 17 5.85 7.08 3.68
N VAL A 18 5.17 7.07 2.53
CA VAL A 18 4.64 8.27 1.88
C VAL A 18 3.25 8.56 2.45
N SER A 19 3.09 9.74 3.04
CA SER A 19 1.80 10.21 3.53
C SER A 19 0.93 10.73 2.39
N LYS A 20 -0.40 10.83 2.60
CA LYS A 20 -1.32 11.35 1.59
C LYS A 20 -0.95 12.78 1.15
N GLU A 21 -0.45 13.60 2.07
CA GLU A 21 -0.02 14.98 1.81
C GLU A 21 1.24 15.06 0.94
N GLU A 22 2.21 14.18 1.16
CA GLU A 22 3.46 14.11 0.39
C GLU A 22 3.29 13.43 -0.97
N SER A 23 2.20 12.67 -1.14
CA SER A 23 1.91 11.96 -2.37
C SER A 23 1.51 12.89 -3.50
N ALA A 24 1.97 12.59 -4.72
CA ALA A 24 1.46 13.23 -5.92
C ALA A 24 0.01 12.79 -6.16
N ALA A 25 -0.82 13.68 -6.70
CA ALA A 25 -2.21 13.39 -7.02
C ALA A 25 -2.49 13.72 -8.49
N TYR A 26 -3.29 12.88 -9.13
CA TYR A 26 -3.78 13.12 -10.50
C TYR A 26 -5.23 12.68 -10.62
N THR A 27 -6.06 13.50 -11.25
CA THR A 27 -7.47 13.17 -11.47
C THR A 27 -7.65 12.60 -12.87
N TYR A 28 -8.20 11.41 -12.98
CA TYR A 28 -8.50 10.76 -14.25
C TYR A 28 -9.92 10.21 -14.22
N ASN A 29 -10.73 10.50 -15.24
CA ASN A 29 -12.15 10.13 -15.32
C ASN A 29 -12.99 10.52 -14.07
N GLY A 30 -12.64 11.63 -13.41
CA GLY A 30 -13.35 12.10 -12.22
C GLY A 30 -12.98 11.38 -10.91
N GLU A 31 -12.05 10.42 -10.93
CA GLU A 31 -11.49 9.78 -9.74
C GLU A 31 -10.08 10.33 -9.46
N GLU A 32 -9.80 10.63 -8.19
CA GLU A 32 -8.48 11.08 -7.74
C GLU A 32 -7.58 9.87 -7.43
N TYR A 33 -6.45 9.80 -8.12
CA TYR A 33 -5.41 8.79 -7.90
C TYR A 33 -4.21 9.40 -7.17
N ARG A 34 -3.60 8.62 -6.28
CA ARG A 34 -2.43 9.00 -5.49
C ARG A 34 -1.21 8.21 -5.92
N PHE A 35 -0.06 8.86 -5.94
CA PHE A 35 1.19 8.34 -6.46
C PHE A 35 2.32 8.58 -5.46
N CYS A 36 3.26 7.64 -5.38
CA CYS A 36 4.37 7.75 -4.43
C CYS A 36 5.37 8.86 -4.78
N CYS A 37 5.38 9.36 -6.01
CA CYS A 37 6.21 10.50 -6.44
C CYS A 37 5.64 11.13 -7.72
N GLN A 38 6.08 12.36 -8.04
CA GLN A 38 5.67 13.07 -9.26
C GLN A 38 5.98 12.25 -10.53
N GLY A 39 7.18 11.67 -10.64
CA GLY A 39 7.53 10.83 -11.79
C GLY A 39 6.62 9.60 -12.00
N CYS A 40 5.93 9.11 -10.96
CA CYS A 40 4.87 8.12 -11.15
C CYS A 40 3.63 8.70 -11.81
N ALA A 41 3.23 9.91 -11.43
CA ALA A 41 2.09 10.60 -12.01
C ALA A 41 2.37 10.97 -13.47
N ASP A 42 3.56 11.49 -13.78
CA ASP A 42 3.98 11.82 -15.15
C ASP A 42 3.99 10.60 -16.09
N LEU A 43 4.39 9.43 -15.58
CA LEU A 43 4.36 8.20 -16.38
C LEU A 43 2.94 7.64 -16.52
N PHE A 44 2.09 7.80 -15.50
CA PHE A 44 0.73 7.30 -15.51
C PHE A 44 -0.12 7.91 -16.62
N VAL A 45 0.05 9.20 -16.92
CA VAL A 45 -0.75 9.87 -17.95
C VAL A 45 -0.49 9.37 -19.37
N THR A 46 0.59 8.61 -19.58
CA THR A 46 0.90 8.05 -20.90
C THR A 46 0.00 6.86 -21.26
N ASP A 47 -0.42 6.07 -20.26
CA ASP A 47 -1.29 4.90 -20.45
C ASP A 47 -2.08 4.55 -19.17
N PRO A 48 -3.02 5.41 -18.75
CA PRO A 48 -3.68 5.30 -17.46
C PRO A 48 -4.50 4.00 -17.32
N GLU A 49 -5.17 3.56 -18.38
CA GLU A 49 -6.03 2.37 -18.35
C GLU A 49 -5.24 1.09 -18.03
N THR A 50 -4.08 0.88 -18.66
CA THR A 50 -3.23 -0.29 -18.38
C THR A 50 -2.71 -0.29 -16.95
N HIS A 51 -2.29 0.88 -16.45
CA HIS A 51 -1.82 1.03 -15.07
C HIS A 51 -2.94 0.74 -14.07
N LEU A 52 -4.14 1.28 -14.31
CA LEU A 52 -5.31 1.02 -13.48
C LEU A 52 -5.69 -0.46 -13.51
N GLN A 53 -5.69 -1.12 -14.68
CA GLN A 53 -6.00 -2.54 -14.77
C GLN A 53 -5.01 -3.43 -14.01
N ARG A 54 -3.70 -3.11 -14.06
CA ARG A 54 -2.68 -3.90 -13.35
C ARG A 54 -2.75 -3.78 -11.84
N THR A 55 -3.12 -2.60 -11.36
CA THR A 55 -3.17 -2.30 -9.92
C THR A 55 -4.56 -2.42 -9.32
N LYS A 56 -5.56 -2.70 -10.17
CA LYS A 56 -6.93 -2.93 -9.77
C LYS A 56 -7.00 -4.07 -8.77
N ASP A 57 -7.81 -3.87 -7.74
CA ASP A 57 -8.12 -4.87 -6.73
C ASP A 57 -6.92 -5.38 -5.93
N MET A 58 -5.71 -4.82 -6.10
CA MET A 58 -4.55 -5.21 -5.31
C MET A 58 -4.82 -4.98 -3.83
N VAL A 59 -4.47 -5.97 -3.03
CA VAL A 59 -4.57 -5.96 -1.58
C VAL A 59 -3.18 -5.95 -0.97
N VAL A 60 -3.08 -5.44 0.25
CA VAL A 60 -1.81 -5.25 0.93
C VAL A 60 -1.86 -6.00 2.25
N CYS A 61 -0.90 -6.90 2.47
CA CYS A 61 -0.80 -7.61 3.74
C CYS A 61 -0.51 -6.59 4.87
N PRO A 62 -1.31 -6.54 5.95
CA PRO A 62 -1.15 -5.56 7.02
C PRO A 62 0.19 -5.70 7.74
N THR A 63 0.72 -6.92 7.86
CA THR A 63 1.94 -7.21 8.61
C THR A 63 3.20 -6.85 7.84
N CYS A 64 3.35 -7.36 6.61
CA CYS A 64 4.57 -7.19 5.82
C CYS A 64 4.46 -6.12 4.72
N LEU A 65 3.29 -5.51 4.55
CA LEU A 65 2.99 -4.51 3.50
C LEU A 65 3.24 -5.02 2.07
N ALA A 66 3.32 -6.33 1.88
CA ALA A 66 3.45 -6.93 0.56
C ALA A 66 2.13 -6.80 -0.20
N GLU A 67 2.21 -6.26 -1.40
CA GLU A 67 1.08 -6.16 -2.31
C GLU A 67 0.86 -7.49 -3.02
N LYS A 68 -0.41 -7.94 -3.06
CA LYS A 68 -0.83 -9.23 -3.60
C LYS A 68 -2.15 -9.08 -4.35
N LEU A 69 -2.44 -10.05 -5.21
CA LEU A 69 -3.75 -10.19 -5.82
C LEU A 69 -4.72 -10.83 -4.81
N PRO A 70 -6.01 -10.43 -4.77
CA PRO A 70 -7.01 -10.97 -3.84
C PRO A 70 -7.11 -12.50 -3.89
N GLN A 71 -7.04 -13.06 -5.11
CA GLN A 71 -7.09 -14.50 -5.36
C GLN A 71 -5.92 -15.29 -4.76
N SER A 72 -4.85 -14.60 -4.33
CA SER A 72 -3.67 -15.19 -3.70
C SER A 72 -3.51 -14.76 -2.25
N THR A 73 -4.60 -14.28 -1.63
CA THR A 73 -4.64 -13.90 -0.23
C THR A 73 -5.72 -14.66 0.51
N PHE A 74 -5.50 -14.82 1.80
CA PHE A 74 -6.48 -15.31 2.75
C PHE A 74 -7.00 -14.11 3.55
N ALA A 75 -8.09 -14.27 4.30
CA ALA A 75 -8.63 -13.22 5.15
C ALA A 75 -8.64 -13.65 6.61
N PHE A 76 -8.29 -12.73 7.50
CA PHE A 76 -8.59 -12.85 8.93
C PHE A 76 -9.78 -11.95 9.27
N GLU A 77 -10.62 -12.37 10.22
CA GLU A 77 -11.62 -11.47 10.80
C GLU A 77 -10.99 -10.64 11.91
N HIS A 78 -11.07 -9.31 11.82
CA HIS A 78 -10.70 -8.43 12.91
C HIS A 78 -11.67 -7.25 13.00
N ALA A 79 -12.22 -7.02 14.19
CA ALA A 79 -13.22 -5.95 14.43
C ALA A 79 -14.40 -5.97 13.44
N GLY A 80 -14.85 -7.17 13.02
CA GLY A 80 -15.92 -7.35 12.05
C GLY A 80 -15.54 -7.00 10.60
N GLN A 81 -14.24 -6.90 10.30
CA GLN A 81 -13.71 -6.65 8.96
C GLN A 81 -12.84 -7.83 8.51
N GLU A 82 -12.96 -8.21 7.24
CA GLU A 82 -12.08 -9.19 6.61
C GLU A 82 -10.80 -8.50 6.14
N ILE A 83 -9.67 -8.90 6.72
CA ILE A 83 -8.36 -8.30 6.46
C ILE A 83 -7.52 -9.28 5.62
N PRO A 84 -7.10 -8.88 4.40
CA PRO A 84 -6.35 -9.76 3.52
C PRO A 84 -4.91 -9.94 4.00
N TYR A 85 -4.38 -11.16 3.92
CA TYR A 85 -2.99 -11.47 4.22
C TYR A 85 -2.42 -12.53 3.27
N CYS A 86 -1.10 -12.61 3.21
CA CYS A 86 -0.38 -13.42 2.23
C CYS A 86 -0.21 -14.91 2.58
N GLY A 87 -0.84 -15.42 3.65
CA GLY A 87 -0.68 -16.82 4.07
C GLY A 87 0.61 -17.12 4.85
N CYS A 88 1.46 -16.14 5.12
CA CYS A 88 2.73 -16.36 5.83
C CYS A 88 2.51 -16.56 7.34
N PRO A 89 3.01 -17.66 7.95
CA PRO A 89 2.79 -17.94 9.38
C PRO A 89 3.39 -16.85 10.28
N LEU A 90 4.58 -16.34 9.94
CA LEU A 90 5.21 -15.25 10.68
C LEU A 90 4.40 -13.95 10.62
N CYS A 91 3.72 -13.70 9.50
CA CYS A 91 2.86 -12.52 9.37
C CYS A 91 1.60 -12.65 10.23
N GLN A 92 1.08 -13.86 10.37
CA GLN A 92 -0.07 -14.15 11.23
C GLN A 92 0.31 -13.97 12.70
N GLU A 93 1.36 -14.65 13.16
CA GLU A 93 1.82 -14.54 14.55
C GLU A 93 2.19 -13.10 14.92
N GLY A 94 2.79 -12.36 13.98
CA GLY A 94 3.07 -10.94 14.14
C GLY A 94 1.80 -10.11 14.31
N PHE A 95 0.79 -10.35 13.45
CA PHE A 95 -0.49 -9.64 13.48
C PHE A 95 -1.26 -9.89 14.78
N GLU A 96 -1.33 -11.14 15.25
CA GLU A 96 -2.05 -11.53 16.46
C GLU A 96 -1.53 -10.85 17.73
N LYS A 97 -0.25 -10.47 17.76
CA LYS A 97 0.35 -9.76 18.89
C LYS A 97 -0.15 -8.32 19.03
N ASP A 98 -0.40 -7.64 17.91
CA ASP A 98 -0.83 -6.24 17.92
C ASP A 98 -1.63 -5.87 16.65
N PRO A 99 -2.85 -6.39 16.49
CA PRO A 99 -3.60 -6.24 15.24
C PRO A 99 -3.97 -4.78 14.97
N ASP A 100 -4.31 -4.02 16.02
CA ASP A 100 -4.70 -2.62 15.93
C ASP A 100 -3.56 -1.74 15.39
N TYR A 101 -2.31 -1.97 15.81
CA TYR A 101 -1.14 -1.31 15.21
C TYR A 101 -1.05 -1.55 13.69
N TYR A 102 -1.13 -2.80 13.24
CA TYR A 102 -0.99 -3.11 11.81
C TYR A 102 -2.14 -2.53 10.98
N ILE A 103 -3.36 -2.54 11.51
CA ILE A 103 -4.53 -1.96 10.84
C ILE A 103 -4.43 -0.43 10.77
N LYS A 104 -4.08 0.24 11.86
CA LYS A 104 -3.88 1.70 11.88
C LYS A 104 -2.74 2.12 10.96
N ARG A 105 -1.67 1.32 10.89
CA ARG A 105 -0.56 1.55 9.96
C ARG A 105 -1.02 1.41 8.51
N LEU A 106 -1.72 0.32 8.19
CA LEU A 106 -2.23 0.06 6.85
C LEU A 106 -3.20 1.14 6.38
N ALA A 107 -4.02 1.68 7.29
CA ALA A 107 -4.92 2.80 7.05
C ALA A 107 -4.20 4.15 6.89
N GLY A 108 -2.89 4.23 7.15
CA GLY A 108 -2.11 5.47 7.15
C GLY A 108 -2.41 6.39 8.33
N THR A 109 -3.04 5.88 9.41
CA THR A 109 -3.32 6.65 10.63
C THR A 109 -2.07 6.81 11.49
N ILE A 110 -1.15 5.85 11.42
CA ILE A 110 0.18 5.97 12.01
C ILE A 110 1.24 5.95 10.92
N PRO A 111 2.32 6.74 11.05
CA PRO A 111 3.40 6.74 10.08
C PRO A 111 4.09 5.38 10.07
N SER A 112 4.39 4.90 8.87
CA SER A 112 5.31 3.79 8.65
C SER A 112 6.67 4.39 8.29
N GLU A 113 7.75 3.93 8.93
CA GLU A 113 9.12 4.31 8.55
C GLU A 113 9.55 3.81 7.15
N GLY A 114 8.62 3.22 6.40
CA GLY A 114 8.87 2.54 5.13
C GLY A 114 9.57 1.20 5.33
N VAL A 115 9.29 0.23 4.45
CA VAL A 115 10.09 -0.99 4.38
C VAL A 115 11.35 -0.64 3.58
N VAL A 116 12.43 -0.36 4.31
CA VAL A 116 13.75 -0.02 3.77
C VAL A 116 14.19 -1.12 2.80
N GLY A 117 14.21 -0.83 1.50
CA GLY A 117 14.54 -1.81 0.46
C GLY A 117 14.18 -1.47 -0.98
N HIS A 118 13.47 -0.37 -1.25
CA HIS A 118 13.38 0.18 -2.61
C HIS A 118 14.44 1.28 -2.74
N ASP A 119 15.62 0.90 -3.23
CA ASP A 119 16.71 1.84 -3.44
C ASP A 119 16.28 2.93 -4.43
N GLY A 120 16.27 4.14 -3.90
CA GLY A 120 15.96 5.38 -4.58
C GLY A 120 16.14 6.59 -3.65
N GLY A 121 17.11 6.53 -2.73
CA GLY A 121 17.50 7.60 -1.78
C GLY A 121 16.44 7.93 -0.71
N SER A 122 16.75 8.27 0.54
CA SER A 122 18.02 8.62 1.18
C SER A 122 17.83 8.59 2.71
N VAL A 123 18.95 8.30 3.40
CA VAL A 123 19.32 8.68 4.77
C VAL A 123 18.58 8.01 5.95
N ARG A 124 19.30 7.08 6.58
CA ARG A 124 19.10 6.68 7.98
C ARG A 124 19.50 7.85 8.89
N PRO A 125 18.69 8.27 9.88
CA PRO A 125 19.22 9.05 10.98
C PRO A 125 20.07 8.15 11.88
N GLN A 126 21.08 8.81 12.46
CA GLN A 126 22.23 8.28 13.19
C GLN A 126 21.85 7.81 14.59
#